data_AF-A0A9D9LHG8-F1
#
_entry.id   AF-A0A9D9LHG8-F1
#
_cell.length_a   1.000
_cell.length_b   1.000
_cell.length_c   1.000
_cell.angle_alpha   90.00
_cell.angle_beta   90.00
_cell.angle_gamma   90.00
#
_symmetry.space_group_name_H-M   'P 1'
#
loop_
_entity.id
_entity.type
_entity.pdbx_description
1 polymer ?
#
loop_
_entity_poly.entity_id
_entity_poly.type
_entity_poly.pdbx_seq_one_letter_code
_entity_poly.pdbx_strand_id
1 'polypeptide(L)'
;MLVSAISGLVVLARTLLRLAGREDSGSTAAVLDRVETKFNVSAANLRKAWRLKRGEIRVTGAEMDMLYQGVLEEFQRLVQVVDALPA
;
A
#
# COMPACT_ATOMS: atom_id res chain seq x y z
N MET A 1 -10.39 3.50 -11.76
CA MET A 1 -10.93 2.58 -10.73
C MET A 1 -9.85 2.23 -9.72
N LEU A 2 -10.04 2.56 -8.44
CA LEU A 2 -9.10 2.26 -7.33
C LEU A 2 -8.64 0.79 -7.33
N VAL A 3 -9.57 -0.12 -7.59
CA VAL A 3 -9.36 -1.57 -7.68
C VAL A 3 -8.30 -1.96 -8.72
N SER A 4 -8.21 -1.22 -9.83
CA SER A 4 -7.18 -1.45 -10.86
C SER A 4 -5.83 -0.91 -10.40
N ALA A 5 -5.81 0.29 -9.82
CA ALA A 5 -4.62 1.00 -9.39
C ALA A 5 -3.84 0.27 -8.27
N ILE A 6 -4.55 -0.41 -7.36
CA ILE A 6 -3.92 -1.09 -6.22
C ILE A 6 -2.88 -2.15 -6.65
N SER A 7 -3.04 -2.75 -7.83
CA SER A 7 -2.05 -3.69 -8.38
C SER A 7 -0.69 -3.03 -8.59
N GLY A 8 -0.70 -1.81 -9.15
CA GLY A 8 0.52 -1.02 -9.35
C GLY A 8 1.11 -0.57 -8.02
N LEU A 9 0.29 -0.12 -7.07
CA LEU A 9 0.75 0.29 -5.74
C LEU A 9 1.45 -0.86 -4.99
N VAL A 10 0.95 -2.09 -5.12
CA VAL A 10 1.59 -3.27 -4.53
C VAL A 10 2.94 -3.59 -5.18
N VAL A 11 3.08 -3.39 -6.50
CA VAL A 11 4.39 -3.53 -7.17
C VAL A 11 5.37 -2.49 -6.63
N LEU A 12 4.93 -1.24 -6.48
CA LEU A 12 5.75 -0.18 -5.92
C LEU A 12 6.17 -0.49 -4.48
N ALA A 13 5.24 -0.95 -3.63
CA ALA A 13 5.54 -1.41 -2.27
C ALA A 13 6.65 -2.47 -2.21
N ARG A 14 6.65 -3.44 -3.14
CA ARG A 14 7.74 -4.43 -3.25
C ARG A 14 9.06 -3.78 -3.66
N THR A 15 9.03 -2.89 -4.64
CA THR A 15 10.23 -2.15 -5.06
C THR A 15 10.84 -1.37 -3.89
N LEU A 16 10.02 -0.71 -3.07
CA LEU A 16 10.49 0.00 -1.88
C LEU A 16 11.20 -0.92 -0.89
N LEU A 17 10.64 -2.11 -0.61
CA LEU A 17 11.29 -3.10 0.24
C LEU A 17 12.64 -3.56 -0.34
N ARG A 18 12.72 -3.80 -1.65
CA ARG A 18 13.97 -4.17 -2.33
C ARG A 18 15.03 -3.08 -2.19
N LEU A 19 14.66 -1.82 -2.46
CA LEU A 19 15.57 -0.68 -2.33
C LEU A 19 16.08 -0.52 -0.89
N ALA A 20 15.23 -0.82 0.10
CA ALA A 20 15.61 -0.79 1.50
C ALA A 20 16.37 -2.04 1.97
N GLY A 21 16.83 -2.91 1.06
CA GLY A 21 17.59 -4.13 1.35
C GLY A 21 16.78 -5.21 2.09
N ARG A 22 15.44 -5.20 1.92
CA ARG A 22 14.53 -6.15 2.58
C ARG A 22 13.95 -7.15 1.59
N GLU A 23 13.53 -8.28 2.16
CA GLU A 23 12.83 -9.33 1.43
C GLU A 23 11.43 -8.84 0.99
N ASP A 24 11.17 -8.86 -0.32
CA ASP A 24 9.90 -8.46 -0.94
C ASP A 24 9.01 -9.65 -1.36
N SER A 25 9.46 -10.87 -1.03
CA SER A 25 8.79 -12.13 -1.32
C SER A 25 7.53 -12.31 -0.46
N GLY A 26 6.62 -13.17 -0.94
CA GLY A 26 5.42 -13.58 -0.20
C GLY A 26 4.12 -12.91 -0.63
N SER A 27 3.07 -13.12 0.16
CA SER A 27 1.73 -12.62 -0.12
C SER A 27 1.68 -11.10 -0.08
N THR A 28 0.74 -10.49 -0.80
CA THR A 28 0.54 -9.02 -0.75
C THR A 28 0.29 -8.51 0.67
N ALA A 29 -0.41 -9.29 1.50
CA ALA A 29 -0.61 -8.94 2.90
C ALA A 29 0.73 -8.84 3.66
N ALA A 30 1.60 -9.84 3.50
CA ALA A 30 2.92 -9.84 4.12
C ALA A 30 3.81 -8.69 3.61
N VAL A 31 3.72 -8.34 2.32
CA VAL A 31 4.40 -7.17 1.76
C VAL A 31 3.94 -5.88 2.44
N LEU A 32 2.63 -5.68 2.59
CA LEU A 32 2.08 -4.48 3.23
C LEU A 32 2.47 -4.39 4.71
N ASP A 33 2.49 -5.52 5.43
CA ASP A 33 2.93 -5.55 6.84
C ASP A 33 4.42 -5.22 6.99
N ARG A 34 5.25 -5.73 6.07
CA ARG A 34 6.69 -5.42 6.02
C ARG A 34 6.93 -3.95 5.69
N VAL A 35 6.16 -3.38 4.76
CA VAL A 35 6.22 -1.95 4.43
C VAL A 35 5.89 -1.10 5.65
N GLU A 36 4.79 -1.42 6.35
CA GLU A 36 4.40 -0.70 7.56
C GLU A 36 5.48 -0.77 8.64
N THR A 37 6.03 -1.96 8.89
CA THR A 37 7.10 -2.17 9.86
C THR A 37 8.39 -1.44 9.49
N LYS A 38 8.77 -1.42 8.20
CA LYS A 38 10.04 -0.86 7.75
C LYS A 38 10.01 0.66 7.64
N PHE A 39 8.91 1.22 7.14
CA PHE A 39 8.80 2.65 6.84
C PHE A 39 8.00 3.41 7.90
N ASN A 40 7.43 2.72 8.89
CA ASN A 40 6.57 3.30 9.94
C ASN A 40 5.40 4.13 9.36
N VAL A 41 4.88 3.69 8.21
CA VAL A 41 3.71 4.28 7.55
C VAL A 41 2.60 3.25 7.56
N SER A 42 1.43 3.60 8.09
CA SER A 42 0.28 2.71 8.08
C SER A 42 -0.09 2.29 6.66
N ALA A 43 -0.40 1.00 6.48
CA ALA A 43 -0.93 0.44 5.24
C ALA A 43 -2.39 0.00 5.39
N ALA A 44 -3.16 0.60 6.30
CA ALA A 44 -4.52 0.17 6.63
C ALA A 44 -5.48 0.31 5.45
N ASN A 45 -5.44 1.45 4.75
CA ASN A 45 -6.27 1.71 3.58
C ASN A 45 -5.78 0.90 2.38
N LEU A 46 -4.47 0.75 2.19
CA LEU A 46 -3.90 -0.16 1.18
C LEU A 46 -4.39 -1.61 1.39
N ARG A 47 -4.39 -2.12 2.62
CA ARG A 47 -4.95 -3.45 2.95
C ARG A 47 -6.45 -3.51 2.66
N LYS A 48 -7.22 -2.49 3.06
CA LYS A 48 -8.67 -2.44 2.81
C LYS A 48 -8.97 -2.42 1.31
N ALA A 49 -8.24 -1.64 0.52
CA ALA A 49 -8.34 -1.62 -0.93
C ALA A 49 -7.93 -2.96 -1.57
N TRP A 50 -6.93 -3.65 -1.01
CA TRP A 50 -6.55 -4.98 -1.48
C TRP A 50 -7.66 -6.02 -1.22
N ARG A 51 -8.27 -6.00 -0.04
CA ARG A 51 -9.43 -6.86 0.29
C ARG A 51 -10.63 -6.58 -0.61
N LEU A 52 -10.89 -5.29 -0.88
CA LEU A 52 -11.93 -4.87 -1.81
C LEU A 52 -11.68 -5.39 -3.23
N LYS A 53 -10.43 -5.30 -3.73
CA LYS A 53 -10.04 -5.87 -5.04
C LYS A 53 -10.31 -7.37 -5.13
N ARG A 54 -10.04 -8.12 -4.05
CA ARG A 54 -10.29 -9.56 -3.98
C ARG A 54 -11.77 -9.92 -3.81
N GLY A 55 -12.66 -8.94 -3.71
CA GLY A 55 -14.08 -9.17 -3.48
C GLY A 55 -14.41 -9.65 -2.06
N GLU A 56 -13.47 -9.52 -1.12
CA GLU A 56 -13.62 -10.01 0.26
C GLU A 56 -14.47 -9.06 1.12
N ILE A 57 -14.57 -7.81 0.69
CA ILE A 57 -15.42 -6.79 1.29
C ILE A 57 -16.15 -6.04 0.19
N ARG A 58 -17.26 -5.40 0.56
CA ARG A 58 -17.97 -4.44 -0.28
C ARG A 58 -17.96 -3.10 0.43
N VAL A 59 -17.95 -2.03 -0.33
CA VAL A 59 -18.02 -0.65 0.17
C VAL A 59 -19.05 0.12 -0.65
N THR A 60 -19.70 1.08 -0.03
CA THR A 60 -20.57 2.05 -0.68
C THR A 60 -19.76 3.04 -1.53
N GLY A 61 -20.44 3.86 -2.34
CA GLY A 61 -19.78 4.90 -3.14
C GLY A 61 -19.01 5.91 -2.28
N ALA A 62 -19.63 6.43 -1.21
CA ALA A 62 -18.97 7.36 -0.30
C ALA A 62 -17.74 6.73 0.40
N GLU A 63 -17.84 5.45 0.77
CA GLU A 63 -16.70 4.72 1.35
C GLU A 63 -15.59 4.45 0.33
N MET A 64 -15.92 4.30 -0.96
CA MET A 64 -14.93 4.18 -2.02
C MET A 64 -14.10 5.46 -2.16
N ASP A 65 -14.75 6.62 -2.10
CA ASP A 65 -14.06 7.91 -2.20
C ASP A 65 -13.15 8.16 -1.00
N MET A 66 -13.63 7.89 0.21
CA MET A 66 -12.81 7.97 1.42
C MET A 66 -11.64 6.98 1.38
N LEU A 67 -11.88 5.75 0.91
CA LEU A 67 -10.83 4.74 0.78
C LEU A 67 -9.79 5.16 -0.26
N TYR A 68 -10.20 5.77 -1.36
CA TYR A 68 -9.28 6.29 -2.37
C TYR A 68 -8.37 7.37 -1.80
N GLN A 69 -8.93 8.35 -1.06
CA GLN A 69 -8.14 9.40 -0.41
C GLN A 69 -7.17 8.81 0.62
N GLY A 70 -7.63 7.89 1.47
CA GLY A 70 -6.78 7.23 2.45
C GLY A 70 -5.63 6.45 1.82
N VAL A 71 -5.87 5.75 0.72
CA VAL A 71 -4.80 5.07 -0.05
C VAL A 71 -3.79 6.08 -0.60
N LEU A 72 -4.25 7.22 -1.11
CA LEU A 72 -3.39 8.26 -1.67
C LEU A 72 -2.48 8.85 -0.58
N GLU A 73 -3.04 9.18 0.58
CA GLU A 73 -2.29 9.71 1.73
C GLU A 73 -1.23 8.74 2.24
N GLU A 74 -1.58 7.46 2.42
CA GLU A 74 -0.63 6.42 2.82
C GLU A 74 0.51 6.30 1.81
N PHE A 75 0.19 6.32 0.52
CA PHE A 75 1.20 6.20 -0.53
C PHE A 75 2.11 7.43 -0.62
N GLN A 76 1.56 8.64 -0.46
CA GLN A 76 2.35 9.88 -0.39
C GLN A 76 3.33 9.86 0.78
N ARG A 77 2.89 9.40 1.96
CA ARG A 77 3.79 9.25 3.12
C ARG A 77 4.89 8.22 2.85
N LEU A 78 4.56 7.10 2.18
CA LEU A 78 5.57 6.11 1.79
C LEU A 78 6.63 6.71 0.87
N VAL A 79 6.22 7.49 -0.15
CA VAL A 79 7.16 8.19 -1.04
C VAL A 79 8.06 9.15 -0.26
N GLN A 80 7.48 9.97 0.64
CA GLN A 80 8.26 10.91 1.46
C GLN A 80 9.31 10.22 2.32
N VAL A 81 8.97 9.07 2.93
CA VAL A 81 9.94 8.31 3.74
C VAL A 81 11.05 7.72 2.87
N VAL A 82 10.73 7.28 1.66
CA VAL A 82 11.71 6.70 0.72
C VAL A 82 12.65 7.77 0.18
N ASP A 83 12.13 8.93 -0.21
CA ASP A 83 12.94 10.06 -0.69
C ASP A 83 13.91 10.59 0.40
N ALA A 84 13.59 10.33 1.67
CA ALA A 84 14.45 10.65 2.80
C ALA A 84 15.50 9.58 3.13
N LEU A 85 15.51 8.43 2.44
CA LEU A 85 16.53 7.40 2.64
C LEU A 85 17.88 7.86 2.08
N PRO A 86 19.00 7.64 2.80
CA PRO A 86 20.32 7.88 2.25
C PRO A 86 20.57 6.93 1.06
N ALA A 87 21.12 7.49 -0.02
CA ALA A 87 21.51 6.76 -1.23
C ALA A 87 22.71 5.82 -1.00
#